data_AF-A0A8J3MSX3-F1
#
_entry.id   AF-A0A8J3MSX3-F1
#
_cell.length_a   1.000
_cell.length_b   1.000
_cell.length_c   1.000
_cell.angle_alpha   90.00
_cell.angle_beta   90.00
_cell.angle_gamma   90.00
#
_symmetry.space_group_name_H-M   'P 1'
#
loop_
_entity.id
_entity.type
_entity.pdbx_description
1 polymer ?
#
loop_
_entity_poly.entity_id
_entity_poly.type
_entity_poly.pdbx_seq_one_letter_code
_entity_poly.pdbx_strand_id
1 'polypeptide(L)'
;MREQIGLVECIASVGIGEPSAIMLYMQGRELPYLARVNSYPSRRLLGLFPYELSRRYGCVPVGIERDAVTLATCQRLASEVIAQLQEYTRKAIFQVRCEEILIEELLNYWRDLLLV
;
A
#
# COMPACT_ATOMS: atom_id res chain seq x y z
N MET A 1 -29.55 -7.31 9.61
CA MET A 1 -28.86 -7.29 8.31
C MET A 1 -27.50 -6.64 8.49
N ARG A 2 -26.44 -7.44 8.51
CA ARG A 2 -25.04 -6.98 8.54
C ARG A 2 -24.35 -7.71 7.40
N GLU A 3 -24.21 -7.04 6.27
CA GLU A 3 -23.38 -7.50 5.17
C GLU A 3 -21.97 -6.99 5.42
N GLN A 4 -21.14 -7.83 6.03
CA GLN A 4 -19.69 -7.70 6.05
C GLN A 4 -19.16 -8.63 4.95
N ILE A 5 -18.85 -8.07 3.79
CA ILE A 5 -18.11 -8.78 2.75
C ILE A 5 -17.09 -7.81 2.15
N GLY A 6 -15.83 -8.22 2.15
CA GLY A 6 -14.74 -7.50 1.51
C GLY A 6 -13.38 -7.89 2.07
N LEU A 7 -13.09 -9.20 2.11
CA LEU A 7 -11.74 -9.74 2.23
C LEU A 7 -10.87 -9.11 1.13
N VAL A 8 -10.05 -8.13 1.47
CA VAL A 8 -8.89 -7.76 0.65
C VAL A 8 -7.78 -8.74 1.04
N GLU A 9 -7.91 -9.97 0.55
CA GLU A 9 -6.79 -10.92 0.53
C GLU A 9 -5.82 -10.50 -0.58
N CYS A 10 -5.00 -9.50 -0.26
CA CYS A 10 -3.65 -9.43 -0.80
C CYS A 10 -2.69 -10.01 0.25
N ILE A 11 -3.04 -11.19 0.78
CA ILE A 11 -2.11 -12.01 1.53
C ILE A 11 -1.31 -12.74 0.45
N ALA A 12 -0.04 -12.36 0.28
CA ALA A 12 0.92 -13.24 -0.37
C ALA A 12 0.77 -14.61 0.30
N SER A 13 0.44 -15.66 -0.45
CA SER A 13 0.08 -16.98 0.08
C SER A 13 1.06 -17.45 1.16
N VAL A 14 0.72 -17.24 2.44
CA VAL A 14 1.44 -17.79 3.58
C VAL A 14 0.46 -18.73 4.26
N GLY A 15 0.83 -20.01 4.29
CA GLY A 15 0.02 -21.10 4.83
C GLY A 15 -0.50 -20.81 6.24
N ILE A 16 -1.70 -21.30 6.50
CA ILE A 16 -2.43 -21.19 7.76
C ILE A 16 -1.57 -21.81 8.89
N GLY A 17 -1.13 -20.99 9.85
CA GLY A 17 -0.55 -21.49 11.10
C GLY A 17 0.62 -20.72 11.71
N GLU A 18 1.11 -19.65 11.10
CA GLU A 18 2.33 -18.96 11.58
C GLU A 18 2.09 -17.48 11.90
N PRO A 19 2.84 -16.91 12.87
CA PRO A 19 2.61 -15.58 13.42
C PRO A 19 2.43 -14.54 12.31
N SER A 20 1.40 -13.70 12.47
CA SER A 20 1.02 -12.61 11.55
C SER A 20 2.21 -12.16 10.74
N ALA A 21 2.20 -12.42 9.44
CA ALA A 21 3.37 -12.26 8.58
C ALA A 21 4.03 -10.86 8.77
N ILE A 22 3.22 -9.85 9.11
CA ILE A 22 3.59 -8.50 9.61
C ILE A 22 4.75 -8.50 10.61
N MET A 23 4.80 -9.43 11.58
CA MET A 23 5.86 -9.54 12.57
C MET A 23 7.16 -10.15 12.03
N LEU A 24 7.10 -11.08 11.08
CA LEU A 24 8.28 -11.71 10.48
C LEU A 24 8.96 -10.79 9.44
N TYR A 25 8.19 -9.93 8.76
CA TYR A 25 8.74 -8.93 7.82
C TYR A 25 9.60 -7.84 8.49
N MET A 26 9.56 -7.72 9.82
CA MET A 26 10.43 -6.79 10.57
C MET A 26 11.87 -7.30 10.72
N GLN A 27 12.16 -8.56 10.38
CA GLN A 27 13.50 -9.17 10.52
C GLN A 27 14.20 -9.55 9.19
N GLY A 28 13.50 -9.45 8.05
CA GLY A 28 14.05 -9.77 6.72
C GLY A 28 14.58 -8.53 5.98
N ARG A 29 15.75 -8.62 5.36
CA ARG A 29 16.40 -7.50 4.64
C ARG A 29 15.65 -7.03 3.38
N GLU A 30 14.66 -7.77 2.90
CA GLU A 30 13.96 -7.52 1.64
C GLU A 30 12.47 -7.27 1.84
N LEU A 31 11.96 -6.25 1.14
CA LEU A 31 10.53 -5.92 1.14
C LEU A 31 9.77 -6.95 0.29
N PRO A 32 8.54 -7.34 0.71
CA PRO A 32 7.68 -8.21 -0.10
C PRO A 32 7.43 -7.62 -1.49
N TYR A 33 7.28 -8.47 -2.50
CA TYR A 33 7.05 -8.04 -3.89
C TYR A 33 5.58 -8.21 -4.30
N LEU A 34 5.02 -7.16 -4.90
CA LEU A 34 3.67 -7.08 -5.46
C LEU A 34 3.77 -7.15 -6.99
N ALA A 35 3.48 -8.34 -7.55
CA ALA A 35 3.57 -8.58 -8.99
C ALA A 35 2.43 -7.96 -9.79
N ARG A 36 1.24 -7.85 -9.19
CA ARG A 36 0.05 -7.27 -9.81
C ARG A 36 -0.95 -6.81 -8.77
N VAL A 37 -1.83 -5.91 -9.17
CA VAL A 37 -2.99 -5.50 -8.38
C VAL A 37 -4.23 -6.20 -8.94
N ASN A 38 -4.94 -6.95 -8.10
CA ASN A 38 -6.17 -7.65 -8.53
C ASN A 38 -7.37 -6.69 -8.69
N SER A 39 -7.33 -5.52 -8.03
CA SER A 39 -8.35 -4.48 -8.12
C SER A 39 -7.75 -3.13 -7.78
N TYR A 40 -8.05 -2.10 -8.59
CA TYR A 40 -7.50 -0.76 -8.38
C TYR A 40 -7.91 -0.20 -6.99
N PRO A 41 -7.03 0.57 -6.33
CA PRO A 41 -7.32 1.15 -5.02
C PRO A 41 -8.59 2.01 -5.04
N SER A 42 -9.43 1.86 -4.02
CA SER A 42 -10.64 2.68 -3.89
C SER A 42 -10.31 4.17 -3.69
N ARG A 43 -11.21 5.07 -4.12
CA ARG A 43 -11.12 6.52 -3.85
C ARG A 43 -10.88 6.84 -2.37
N ARG A 44 -11.50 6.08 -1.46
CA ARG A 44 -11.33 6.25 0.00
C ARG A 44 -9.91 5.94 0.46
N LEU A 45 -9.29 4.90 -0.08
CA LEU A 45 -7.91 4.51 0.24
C LEU A 45 -6.93 5.55 -0.31
N LEU A 46 -7.10 5.94 -1.57
CA LEU A 46 -6.28 6.96 -2.22
C LEU A 46 -6.38 8.31 -1.50
N GLY A 47 -7.57 8.69 -1.05
CA GLY A 47 -7.81 9.91 -0.28
C GLY A 47 -7.13 9.97 1.10
N LEU A 48 -6.49 8.89 1.57
CA LEU A 48 -5.66 8.93 2.78
C LEU A 48 -4.30 9.59 2.53
N PHE A 49 -3.88 9.70 1.27
CA PHE A 49 -2.58 10.22 0.88
C PHE A 49 -2.73 11.47 0.02
N PRO A 50 -1.84 12.47 0.17
CA PRO A 50 -1.74 13.54 -0.81
C PRO A 50 -1.18 13.00 -2.12
N TYR A 51 -1.92 13.18 -3.22
CA TYR A 51 -1.51 12.72 -4.56
C TYR A 51 -0.10 13.20 -4.94
N GLU A 52 0.21 14.47 -4.68
CA GLU A 52 1.52 15.05 -5.02
C GLU A 52 2.68 14.41 -4.25
N LEU A 53 2.46 13.98 -3.01
CA LEU A 53 3.50 13.27 -2.25
C LEU A 53 3.69 11.86 -2.82
N SER A 54 2.60 11.15 -3.10
CA SER A 54 2.63 9.84 -3.74
C SER A 54 3.36 9.86 -5.08
N ARG A 55 3.09 10.87 -5.90
CA ARG A 55 3.80 11.08 -7.18
C ARG A 55 5.27 11.41 -6.98
N ARG A 56 5.60 12.34 -6.06
CA ARG A 56 6.99 12.74 -5.78
C ARG A 56 7.85 11.57 -5.29
N TYR A 57 7.30 10.71 -4.45
CA TYR A 57 8.03 9.59 -3.85
C TYR A 57 7.86 8.27 -4.60
N GLY A 58 7.11 8.24 -5.70
CA GLY A 58 6.88 7.04 -6.50
C GLY A 58 6.18 5.93 -5.71
N CYS A 59 5.14 6.28 -4.95
CA CYS A 59 4.45 5.34 -4.07
C CYS A 59 2.92 5.52 -4.10
N VAL A 60 2.18 4.42 -3.95
CA VAL A 60 0.70 4.43 -3.98
C VAL A 60 0.14 3.53 -2.89
N PRO A 61 -0.86 4.00 -2.11
CA PRO A 61 -1.53 3.12 -1.15
C PRO A 61 -2.39 2.09 -1.89
N VAL A 62 -2.09 0.80 -1.66
CA VAL A 62 -2.74 -0.33 -2.36
C VAL A 62 -3.55 -1.22 -1.42
N GLY A 63 -3.40 -1.05 -0.11
CA GLY A 63 -4.20 -1.77 0.88
C GLY A 63 -4.29 -1.00 2.19
N ILE A 64 -5.31 -1.32 2.98
CA ILE A 64 -5.46 -0.79 4.34
C ILE A 64 -6.00 -1.90 5.25
N GLU A 65 -5.33 -2.05 6.38
CA GLU A 65 -5.80 -2.81 7.54
C GLU A 65 -5.87 -1.88 8.75
N ARG A 66 -6.56 -2.30 9.81
CA ARG A 66 -6.97 -1.49 10.98
C ARG A 66 -6.03 -0.31 11.28
N ASP A 67 -4.76 -0.61 11.52
CA ASP A 67 -3.75 0.38 11.91
C ASP A 67 -2.58 0.55 10.92
N ALA A 68 -2.68 -0.05 9.73
CA ALA A 68 -1.60 -0.04 8.73
C ALA A 68 -2.10 0.21 7.31
N VAL A 69 -1.33 0.98 6.54
CA VAL A 69 -1.52 1.12 5.09
C VAL A 69 -0.41 0.35 4.39
N THR A 70 -0.80 -0.51 3.45
CA THR A 70 0.12 -1.13 2.51
C THR A 70 0.41 -0.15 1.37
N LEU A 71 1.69 0.21 1.24
CA LEU A 71 2.19 1.20 0.30
C LEU A 71 3.06 0.51 -0.75
N ALA A 72 2.60 0.50 -1.99
CA ALA A 72 3.40 0.04 -3.12
C ALA A 72 4.46 1.09 -3.46
N THR A 73 5.68 0.65 -3.77
CA THR A 73 6.81 1.50 -4.13
C THR A 73 7.79 0.76 -5.04
N CYS A 74 8.48 1.46 -5.94
CA CYS A 74 9.53 0.85 -6.77
C CYS A 74 10.78 0.47 -5.94
N GLN A 75 11.07 1.29 -4.93
CA GLN A 75 12.27 1.22 -4.11
C GLN A 75 11.94 1.45 -2.62
N ARG A 76 12.85 1.05 -1.74
CA ARG A 76 12.66 1.30 -0.30
C ARG A 76 12.65 2.81 -0.04
N LEU A 77 11.58 3.32 0.55
CA LEU A 77 11.48 4.72 0.96
C LEU A 77 12.37 4.97 2.18
N ALA A 78 12.96 6.16 2.22
CA ALA A 78 13.73 6.63 3.37
C ALA A 78 12.83 6.70 4.61
N SER A 79 13.41 6.48 5.79
CA SER A 79 12.69 6.48 7.07
C SER A 79 11.97 7.80 7.35
N GLU A 80 12.55 8.93 6.95
CA GLU A 80 11.96 10.27 7.03
C GLU A 80 10.71 10.43 6.16
N VAL A 81 10.70 9.87 4.95
CA VAL A 81 9.51 9.85 4.09
C VAL A 81 8.43 8.98 4.73
N ILE A 82 8.81 7.82 5.27
CA ILE A 82 7.87 6.95 5.98
C ILE A 82 7.26 7.64 7.20
N ALA A 83 8.08 8.30 8.03
CA ALA A 83 7.60 9.06 9.18
C ALA A 83 6.60 10.15 8.76
N GLN A 84 6.91 10.90 7.70
CA GLN A 84 6.00 11.91 7.15
C GLN A 84 4.66 11.30 6.73
N LEU A 85 4.67 10.17 6.00
CA LEU A 85 3.46 9.49 5.57
C LEU A 85 2.64 8.93 6.76
N GLN A 86 3.31 8.44 7.80
CA GLN A 86 2.66 8.02 9.05
C GLN A 86 1.99 9.19 9.77
N GLU A 87 2.60 10.37 9.78
CA GLU A 87 2.01 11.58 10.38
C GLU A 87 0.74 12.02 9.63
N TYR A 88 0.75 11.99 8.29
CA TYR A 88 -0.41 12.33 7.47
C TYR A 88 -1.56 11.35 7.67
N THR A 89 -1.26 10.04 7.67
CA THR A 89 -2.27 8.99 7.64
C THR A 89 -2.71 8.55 9.04
N ARG A 90 -1.93 8.89 10.08
CA ARG A 90 -2.05 8.37 11.45
C ARG A 90 -2.06 6.84 11.49
N LYS A 91 -1.36 6.20 10.55
CA LYS A 91 -1.27 4.74 10.40
C LYS A 91 0.16 4.31 10.21
N ALA A 92 0.47 3.08 10.62
CA ALA A 92 1.72 2.45 10.22
C ALA A 92 1.79 2.31 8.69
N ILE A 93 3.00 2.30 8.14
CA ILE A 93 3.22 2.13 6.70
C ILE A 93 3.94 0.81 6.49
N PHE A 94 3.33 -0.08 5.75
CA PHE A 94 3.91 -1.35 5.33
C PHE A 94 4.28 -1.25 3.85
N GLN A 95 5.58 -1.30 3.53
CA GLN A 95 6.06 -1.13 2.17
C GLN A 95 6.07 -2.47 1.42
N VAL A 96 5.57 -2.46 0.19
CA VAL A 96 5.73 -3.56 -0.77
C VAL A 96 6.40 -3.04 -2.03
N ARG A 97 7.35 -3.80 -2.58
CA ARG A 97 8.04 -3.48 -3.83
C ARG A 97 7.22 -3.90 -5.03
N CYS A 98 7.28 -3.16 -6.12
CA CYS A 98 6.72 -3.57 -7.40
C CYS A 98 7.53 -2.97 -8.57
N GLU A 99 7.17 -3.36 -9.79
CA GLU A 99 7.68 -2.70 -10.99
C GLU A 99 7.25 -1.23 -11.06
N GLU A 100 8.10 -0.40 -11.67
CA GLU A 100 7.83 1.03 -11.90
C GLU A 100 6.57 1.24 -12.74
N ILE A 101 6.37 0.41 -13.76
CA ILE A 101 5.19 0.48 -14.63
C ILE A 101 3.88 0.36 -13.84
N LEU A 102 3.84 -0.45 -12.78
CA LEU A 102 2.67 -0.61 -11.94
C LEU A 102 2.38 0.66 -11.12
N ILE A 103 3.43 1.35 -10.64
CA ILE A 103 3.27 2.63 -9.93
C ILE A 103 2.75 3.70 -10.89
N GLU A 104 3.29 3.77 -12.11
CA GLU A 104 2.83 4.73 -13.13
C GLU A 104 1.36 4.51 -13.50
N GLU A 105 0.96 3.26 -13.73
CA GLU A 105 -0.43 2.88 -14.01
C GLU A 105 -1.38 3.34 -12.89
N LEU A 106 -1.03 3.07 -11.63
CA LEU A 106 -1.84 3.45 -10.48
C LEU A 106 -1.90 4.97 -10.26
N LEU A 107 -0.81 5.69 -10.48
CA LEU A 107 -0.77 7.15 -10.38
C LEU A 107 -1.58 7.82 -11.48
N ASN A 108 -1.58 7.26 -12.69
CA ASN A 108 -2.42 7.73 -13.80
C ASN A 108 -3.89 7.50 -13.49
N TYR A 109 -4.27 6.30 -13.05
CA TYR A 109 -5.62 6.01 -12.60
C TYR A 109 -6.10 6.97 -11.51
N TRP A 110 -5.27 7.21 -10.49
CA TRP A 110 -5.62 8.14 -9.41
C TRP A 110 -5.79 9.58 -9.93
N ARG A 111 -4.92 10.06 -10.82
CA ARG A 111 -5.08 11.37 -11.45
C ARG A 111 -6.43 11.49 -12.14
N ASP A 112 -6.81 10.47 -12.92
CA ASP A 112 -8.07 10.49 -13.67
C ASP A 112 -9.28 10.50 -12.72
N LEU A 113 -9.19 9.82 -11.56
CA LEU A 113 -10.20 9.92 -10.52
C LEU A 113 -10.33 11.30 -9.89
N LEU A 114 -9.30 12.14 -9.88
CA LEU A 114 -9.36 13.50 -9.31
C LEU A 114 -9.97 14.52 -10.27
N LEU A 115 -9.98 14.22 -11.57
CA LEU A 115 -10.52 15.08 -12.62
C LEU A 115 -12.02 14.87 -12.89
N VAL A 116 -12.64 13.89 -12.20
CA VAL A 116 -14.05 13.48 -12.32
C VAL A 116 -14.81 13.75 -11.04
#